data_AF-A0A2W4SIF1-F1
#
_entry.id   AF-A0A2W4SIF1-F1
#
_cell.length_a   1.000
_cell.length_b   1.000
_cell.length_c   1.000
_cell.angle_alpha   90.00
_cell.angle_beta   90.00
_cell.angle_gamma   90.00
#
_symmetry.space_group_name_H-M   'P 1'
#
loop_
_entity.id
_entity.type
_entity.pdbx_description
1 polymer ?
#
loop_
_entity_poly.entity_id
_entity_poly.type
_entity_poly.pdbx_seq_one_letter_code
_entity_poly.pdbx_strand_id
1 'polypeptide(L)'
;MKILNISIDNFRGIDSLTAIELTDTVVIAGQNGSGKSCIFDAIKLLKSSIAGYNANEVSSFFGELQITLSGKKGNLENLFYDKAEDVSVKCDFVLRAHEKSYISDNLVELLEDTIAKTLFRDEMP
;
A
#
# COMPACT_ATOMS: atom_id res chain seq x y z
N MET A 1 -3.64 3.96 -11.55
CA MET A 1 -4.41 4.41 -10.38
C MET A 1 -3.88 5.76 -9.96
N LYS A 2 -4.75 6.63 -9.44
CA LYS A 2 -4.39 7.93 -8.84
C LYS A 2 -4.87 7.96 -7.39
N ILE A 3 -4.03 8.45 -6.49
CA ILE A 3 -4.41 8.75 -5.10
C ILE A 3 -5.11 10.11 -5.09
N LEU A 4 -6.30 10.19 -4.51
CA LEU A 4 -7.03 11.44 -4.29
C LEU A 4 -6.82 11.98 -2.88
N ASN A 5 -6.96 11.11 -1.88
CA ASN A 5 -6.80 11.47 -0.49
C ASN A 5 -5.92 10.44 0.20
N ILE A 6 -5.11 10.86 1.16
CA ILE A 6 -4.34 9.98 2.03
C ILE A 6 -4.34 10.53 3.46
N SER A 7 -4.60 9.65 4.42
CA SER A 7 -4.42 9.90 5.86
C SER A 7 -3.45 8.86 6.42
N ILE A 8 -2.46 9.31 7.16
CA ILE A 8 -1.48 8.46 7.84
C ILE A 8 -1.43 8.94 9.29
N ASP A 9 -1.74 8.05 10.21
CA ASP A 9 -1.74 8.34 11.64
C ASP A 9 -0.88 7.29 12.35
N ASN A 10 -0.02 7.78 13.24
CA ASN A 10 0.84 7.01 14.12
C ASN A 10 1.79 6.01 13.41
N PHE A 11 2.32 6.36 12.24
CA PHE A 11 3.12 5.45 11.41
C PHE A 11 4.59 5.88 11.32
N ARG A 12 5.48 5.11 11.95
CA ARG A 12 6.93 5.30 11.96
C ARG A 12 7.31 6.73 12.36
N GLY A 13 7.85 7.52 11.42
CA GLY A 13 8.24 8.92 11.64
C GLY A 13 7.10 9.92 11.44
N ILE A 14 5.86 9.47 11.32
CA ILE A 14 4.68 10.30 11.07
C ILE A 14 3.72 10.14 12.26
N ASP A 15 3.55 11.23 13.01
CA ASP A 15 2.50 11.33 14.04
C ASP A 15 1.11 11.42 13.38
N SER A 16 0.91 12.44 12.55
CA SER A 16 -0.27 12.54 11.70
C SER A 16 0.06 13.27 10.38
N LEU A 17 -0.56 12.81 9.30
CA LEU A 17 -0.51 13.43 7.98
C LEU A 17 -1.86 13.25 7.31
N THR A 18 -2.42 14.35 6.81
CA THR A 18 -3.60 14.33 5.96
C THR A 18 -3.33 15.14 4.71
N ALA A 19 -3.54 14.55 3.55
CA ALA A 19 -3.52 15.24 2.27
C ALA A 19 -4.78 14.90 1.49
N ILE A 20 -5.53 15.94 1.12
CA ILE A 20 -6.81 15.86 0.42
C ILE A 20 -6.69 16.44 -0.98
N GLU A 21 -7.54 15.95 -1.89
CA GLU A 21 -7.68 16.47 -3.25
C GLU A 21 -6.35 16.55 -4.03
N LEU A 22 -5.53 15.51 -3.88
CA LEU A 22 -4.22 15.42 -4.52
C LEU A 22 -4.34 15.47 -6.05
N THR A 23 -3.49 16.31 -6.64
CA THR A 23 -3.38 16.49 -8.09
C THR A 23 -2.42 15.45 -8.69
N ASP A 24 -2.12 15.57 -9.99
CA ASP A 24 -1.24 14.62 -10.67
C ASP A 24 0.24 14.76 -10.29
N THR A 25 0.60 15.87 -9.65
CA THR A 25 1.98 16.12 -9.21
C THR A 25 1.95 16.68 -7.79
N VAL A 26 2.60 15.94 -6.89
CA VAL A 26 2.71 16.28 -5.48
C VAL A 26 4.19 16.33 -5.13
N VAL A 27 4.62 17.41 -4.49
CA VAL A 27 6.00 17.58 -4.01
C VAL A 27 6.00 17.40 -2.51
N ILE A 28 6.79 16.44 -2.04
CA ILE A 28 7.02 16.20 -0.61
C ILE A 28 8.41 16.75 -0.27
N ALA A 29 8.44 17.84 0.49
CA ALA A 29 9.68 18.53 0.89
C ALA A 29 9.80 18.61 2.41
N GLY A 30 11.04 18.62 2.91
CA GLY A 30 11.33 18.62 4.35
C GLY A 30 12.77 18.17 4.63
N GLN A 31 13.24 18.39 5.85
CA GLN A 31 14.60 18.02 6.27
C GLN A 31 14.81 16.50 6.32
N ASN A 32 16.06 16.04 6.30
CA ASN A 32 16.34 14.61 6.48
C ASN A 32 15.81 14.12 7.83
N GLY A 33 15.23 12.92 7.85
CA GLY A 33 14.59 12.36 9.04
C GLY A 33 13.16 12.85 9.32
N SER A 34 12.61 13.81 8.57
CA SER A 34 11.25 14.35 8.79
C SER A 34 10.09 13.43 8.37
N GLY A 35 10.32 12.13 8.22
CA GLY A 35 9.26 11.17 7.85
C GLY A 35 8.85 11.13 6.36
N LYS A 36 9.52 11.86 5.46
CA LYS A 36 9.18 11.85 4.00
C LYS A 36 9.13 10.45 3.39
N SER A 37 10.13 9.60 3.71
CA SER A 37 10.18 8.22 3.23
C SER A 37 9.06 7.36 3.81
N CYS A 38 8.62 7.66 5.04
CA CYS A 38 7.54 6.94 5.71
C CYS A 38 6.20 7.10 4.97
N ILE A 39 5.99 8.18 4.22
CA ILE A 39 4.81 8.37 3.36
C ILE A 39 4.80 7.30 2.26
N PHE A 40 5.95 7.06 1.63
CA PHE A 40 6.06 6.02 0.60
C PHE A 40 5.95 4.61 1.19
N ASP A 41 6.47 4.38 2.39
CA ASP A 41 6.29 3.11 3.11
C ASP A 41 4.82 2.84 3.41
N ALA A 42 4.05 3.85 3.83
CA ALA A 42 2.61 3.73 4.05
C ALA A 42 1.85 3.39 2.75
N ILE A 43 2.22 4.04 1.64
CA ILE A 43 1.65 3.75 0.31
C ILE A 43 2.00 2.32 -0.15
N LYS A 44 3.25 1.88 0.08
CA LYS A 44 3.68 0.50 -0.22
C LYS A 44 2.89 -0.52 0.59
N LEU A 45 2.71 -0.28 1.90
CA LEU A 45 1.93 -1.15 2.77
C LEU A 45 0.50 -1.34 2.25
N LEU A 46 -0.17 -0.24 1.88
CA LEU A 46 -1.50 -0.29 1.29
C LEU A 46 -1.53 -1.11 0.00
N LYS A 47 -0.58 -0.87 -0.92
CA LYS A 47 -0.51 -1.63 -2.17
C LYS A 47 -0.28 -3.12 -1.94
N SER A 48 0.63 -3.49 -1.02
CA SER A 48 0.91 -4.90 -0.69
C SER A 48 -0.30 -5.60 -0.06
N SER A 49 -1.15 -4.86 0.65
CA SER A 49 -2.36 -5.40 1.29
C SER A 49 -3.53 -5.59 0.31
N ILE A 50 -3.64 -4.72 -0.70
CA ILE A 50 -4.78 -4.71 -1.63
C ILE A 50 -4.48 -5.50 -2.91
N ALA A 51 -3.23 -5.47 -3.37
CA ALA A 51 -2.83 -5.94 -4.69
C ALA A 51 -1.61 -6.87 -4.62
N GLY A 52 -1.56 -7.73 -3.61
CA GLY A 52 -0.52 -8.74 -3.48
C GLY A 52 -0.49 -9.66 -4.71
N TYR A 53 0.45 -9.44 -5.63
CA TYR A 53 0.69 -10.32 -6.77
C TYR A 53 1.27 -11.66 -6.31
N ASN A 54 2.00 -11.63 -5.19
CA ASN A 54 2.58 -12.79 -4.54
C ASN A 54 2.04 -12.97 -3.12
N ALA A 55 1.87 -14.23 -2.69
CA ALA A 55 1.37 -14.58 -1.36
C ALA A 55 2.20 -14.00 -0.19
N ASN A 56 3.45 -13.58 -0.45
CA ASN A 56 4.40 -13.13 0.57
C ASN A 56 4.69 -11.62 0.57
N GLU A 57 3.96 -10.79 -0.18
CA GLU A 57 4.29 -9.36 -0.31
C GLU A 57 4.27 -8.60 1.01
N VAL A 58 3.29 -8.85 1.87
CA VAL A 58 3.23 -8.24 3.20
C VAL A 58 4.46 -8.65 4.02
N SER A 59 4.84 -9.92 3.98
CA SER A 59 6.05 -10.42 4.65
C SER A 59 7.33 -9.79 4.08
N SER A 60 7.42 -9.64 2.76
CA SER A 60 8.53 -8.95 2.08
C SER A 60 8.61 -7.48 2.47
N PHE A 61 7.48 -6.77 2.54
CA PHE A 61 7.42 -5.38 3.00
C PHE A 61 7.96 -5.24 4.42
N PHE A 62 7.52 -6.08 5.35
CA PHE A 62 8.07 -6.06 6.71
C PHE A 62 9.56 -6.42 6.73
N GLY A 63 10.01 -7.34 5.88
CA GLY A 63 11.43 -7.61 5.64
C GLY A 63 12.23 -6.39 5.19
N GLU A 64 11.72 -5.59 4.24
CA GLU A 64 12.34 -4.32 3.81
C GLU A 64 12.48 -3.33 4.98
N LEU A 65 11.50 -3.29 5.86
CA LEU A 65 11.52 -2.44 7.05
C LEU A 65 12.36 -3.01 8.20
N GLN A 66 12.99 -4.18 8.01
CA GLN A 66 13.68 -4.94 9.07
C GLN A 66 12.75 -5.24 10.25
N ILE A 67 11.45 -5.37 9.98
CA ILE A 67 10.43 -5.74 10.95
C ILE A 67 10.22 -7.26 10.88
N THR A 68 10.38 -7.92 12.02
CA THR A 68 10.17 -9.36 12.17
C THR A 68 8.80 -9.60 12.77
N LEU A 69 7.89 -10.20 11.99
CA LEU A 69 6.53 -10.52 12.41
C LEU A 69 6.42 -11.73 13.36
N SER A 70 7.44 -12.61 13.35
CA SER A 70 7.40 -13.92 14.02
C SER A 70 8.54 -14.09 15.02
N GLY A 71 8.22 -14.55 16.25
CA GLY A 71 9.20 -14.95 17.27
C GLY A 71 9.11 -14.16 18.59
N LYS A 72 9.91 -14.55 19.59
CA LYS A 72 9.92 -13.98 20.95
C LYS A 72 10.39 -12.51 21.05
N LYS A 73 10.88 -11.93 19.95
CA LYS A 73 11.36 -10.54 19.82
C LYS A 73 10.87 -9.93 18.50
N GLY A 74 9.58 -10.02 18.21
CA GLY A 74 9.00 -9.19 17.15
C GLY A 74 9.24 -7.72 17.48
N ASN A 75 9.63 -6.92 16.49
CA ASN A 75 9.93 -5.48 16.64
C ASN A 75 8.87 -4.60 15.97
N LEU A 76 7.60 -5.04 16.08
CA LEU A 76 6.45 -4.34 15.54
C LEU A 76 6.34 -2.92 16.10
N GLU A 77 6.85 -2.67 17.30
CA GLU A 77 6.91 -1.34 17.92
C GLU A 77 7.64 -0.29 17.07
N ASN A 78 8.50 -0.69 16.12
CA ASN A 78 9.16 0.23 15.18
C ASN A 78 8.24 0.72 14.05
N LEU A 79 7.04 0.16 13.93
CA LEU A 79 6.00 0.61 13.01
C LEU A 79 5.24 1.82 13.56
N PHE A 80 5.21 1.98 14.88
CA PHE A 80 4.42 2.98 15.58
C PHE A 80 5.25 4.24 15.82
N TYR A 81 4.64 5.42 15.65
CA TYR A 81 5.26 6.67 16.11
C TYR A 81 5.20 6.76 17.64
N ASP A 82 4.01 6.53 18.19
CA ASP A 82 3.68 6.31 19.59
C ASP A 82 3.15 4.88 19.79
N LYS A 83 3.79 4.16 20.71
CA LYS A 83 3.49 2.76 21.02
C LYS A 83 2.16 2.58 21.77
N ALA A 84 1.58 3.66 22.30
CA ALA A 84 0.31 3.62 23.02
C ALA A 84 -0.91 3.79 22.10
N GLU A 85 -0.70 4.21 20.86
CA GLU A 85 -1.76 4.55 19.90
C GLU A 85 -1.83 3.52 18.78
N ASP A 86 -2.97 3.48 18.06
CA ASP A 86 -3.16 2.62 16.91
C ASP A 86 -2.56 3.23 15.63
N VAL A 87 -2.04 2.40 14.74
CA VAL A 87 -1.58 2.83 13.40
C VAL A 87 -2.78 2.85 12.44
N SER A 88 -2.93 3.94 11.68
CA SER A 88 -3.92 4.01 10.59
C SER A 88 -3.31 4.53 9.31
N VAL A 89 -3.57 3.84 8.19
CA VAL A 89 -3.25 4.32 6.85
C VAL A 89 -4.49 4.16 6.00
N LYS A 90 -5.03 5.28 5.50
CA LYS A 90 -6.23 5.33 4.67
C LYS A 90 -5.93 6.06 3.38
N CYS A 91 -6.47 5.56 2.27
CA CYS A 91 -6.23 6.16 0.97
C CYS A 91 -7.40 5.95 0.03
N ASP A 92 -7.83 7.02 -0.62
CA ASP A 92 -8.84 6.98 -1.68
C ASP A 92 -8.14 6.92 -3.03
N PHE A 93 -8.47 5.91 -3.83
CA PHE A 93 -7.93 5.74 -5.17
C PHE A 93 -9.01 5.92 -6.23
N VAL A 94 -8.61 6.44 -7.38
CA VAL A 94 -9.43 6.46 -8.58
C VAL A 94 -8.66 5.89 -9.77
N LEU A 95 -9.36 5.14 -10.61
CA LEU A 95 -8.84 4.76 -11.92
C LEU A 95 -8.87 5.96 -12.86
N ARG A 96 -7.76 6.20 -13.56
CA ARG A 96 -7.69 7.23 -14.60
C ARG A 96 -8.55 6.84 -15.80
N ALA A 97 -8.92 7.82 -16.60
CA ALA A 97 -9.81 7.61 -17.76
C ALA A 97 -9.28 6.53 -18.73
N HIS A 98 -7.98 6.54 -19.03
CA HIS A 98 -7.37 5.52 -19.91
C HIS A 98 -7.38 4.11 -19.29
N GLU A 99 -7.26 3.99 -17.97
CA GLU A 99 -7.35 2.69 -17.27
C GLU A 99 -8.76 2.14 -17.35
N LYS A 100 -9.77 3.01 -17.15
CA LYS A 100 -11.18 2.64 -17.32
C LYS A 100 -11.49 2.22 -18.75
N SER A 101 -10.97 2.95 -19.75
CA SER A 101 -11.13 2.58 -21.17
C SER A 101 -10.52 1.21 -21.42
N TYR A 102 -9.26 1.01 -21.02
CA TYR A 102 -8.56 -0.26 -21.21
C TYR A 102 -9.34 -1.44 -20.59
N ILE A 103 -9.83 -1.31 -19.36
CA ILE A 103 -10.65 -2.35 -18.72
C ILE A 103 -11.93 -2.62 -19.51
N SER A 104 -12.57 -1.58 -20.01
CA SER A 104 -13.82 -1.71 -20.79
C SER A 104 -13.58 -2.38 -22.13
N ASP A 105 -12.51 -1.98 -22.83
CA ASP A 105 -12.14 -2.46 -24.16
C ASP A 105 -11.67 -3.92 -24.14
N ASN A 106 -11.09 -4.38 -23.02
CA ASN A 106 -10.54 -5.73 -22.86
C ASN A 106 -11.30 -6.57 -21.82
N LEU A 107 -12.54 -6.19 -21.50
CA LEU A 107 -13.30 -6.76 -20.37
C LEU A 107 -13.42 -8.28 -20.43
N VAL A 108 -13.68 -8.83 -21.62
CA VAL A 108 -13.88 -10.28 -21.81
C VAL A 108 -12.61 -11.05 -21.49
N GLU A 109 -11.49 -10.66 -22.10
CA GLU A 109 -10.18 -11.30 -21.87
C GLU A 109 -9.76 -11.20 -20.40
N LEU A 110 -9.89 -10.02 -19.80
CA LEU A 110 -9.58 -9.80 -18.38
C LEU A 110 -10.46 -10.65 -17.46
N LEU A 111 -11.73 -10.85 -17.82
CA LEU A 111 -12.65 -11.67 -17.05
C LEU A 111 -12.32 -13.16 -17.18
N GLU A 112 -12.01 -13.64 -18.40
CA GLU A 112 -11.59 -15.02 -18.65
C GLU A 112 -10.33 -15.36 -17.84
N ASP A 113 -9.32 -14.48 -17.88
CA ASP A 113 -8.10 -14.62 -17.08
C ASP A 113 -8.38 -14.68 -15.58
N THR A 114 -9.27 -13.81 -15.11
CA THR A 114 -9.63 -13.74 -13.68
C THR A 114 -10.38 -14.99 -13.23
N ILE A 115 -11.33 -15.47 -14.05
CA ILE A 115 -12.07 -16.71 -13.80
C ILE A 115 -11.10 -17.89 -13.83
N ALA A 116 -10.23 -17.99 -14.82
CA ALA A 116 -9.26 -19.07 -14.93
C ALA A 116 -8.35 -19.14 -13.69
N LYS A 117 -7.79 -18.01 -13.25
CA LYS A 117 -6.98 -17.92 -12.02
C LYS A 117 -7.76 -18.28 -10.76
N THR A 118 -9.06 -18.00 -10.73
CA THR A 118 -9.91 -18.28 -9.56
C THR A 118 -10.31 -19.75 -9.49
N LEU A 119 -10.63 -20.37 -10.63
CA LEU A 119 -11.12 -21.74 -10.70
C LEU A 119 -9.99 -22.78 -10.76
N PHE A 120 -8.87 -22.47 -11.41
CA PHE A 120 -7.77 -23.42 -11.67
C PHE A 120 -6.49 -23.09 -10.87
N ARG A 121 -6.66 -22.46 -9.70
CA ARG A 121 -5.58 -21.88 -8.88
C ARG A 121 -4.46 -22.86 -8.49
N ASP A 122 -4.71 -24.17 -8.51
CA ASP A 122 -3.75 -25.22 -8.15
C ASP A 122 -3.16 -25.98 -9.37
N GLU A 123 -3.59 -25.69 -10.60
CA GLU A 123 -3.18 -26.43 -11.81
C GLU A 123 -2.31 -25.64 -12.81
N MET A 124 -2.05 -24.35 -12.54
CA MET A 124 -1.10 -23.58 -13.34
C MET A 124 0.31 -23.67 -12.75
N PRO A 125 1.33 -24.09 -13.54
CA PRO A 125 2.71 -24.27 -13.09
C PRO A 125 3.42 -22.97 -12.71
#